data_AF-M3WAX6-F1
#
_entry.id   AF-M3WAX6-F1
#
_cell.length_a   1.000
_cell.length_b   1.000
_cell.length_c   1.000
_cell.angle_alpha   90.00
_cell.angle_beta   90.00
_cell.angle_gamma   90.00
#
_symmetry.space_group_name_H-M   'P 1'
#
loop_
_entity.id
_entity.type
_entity.pdbx_description
1 polymer ?
#
loop_
_entity_poly.entity_id
_entity_poly.type
_entity_poly.pdbx_seq_one_letter_code
_entity_poly.pdbx_strand_id
1 'polypeptide(L)'
;MRRTCTCIYHFLAWSWYLFLNYYISQQGGDQRKSQIFLNGGQWKYLTFLNLLLQTIFYGVACVEDVLKRIKGERDLKFVTAFGDLLFTTLAFPISTFVFLSFWILFLYDRELVYPKALDDIFPEWLNHAMHTSILPFSLVEVILRPHSYPLKKKGLTLLAVASLAYISRVLWIYSETGTWVYPLFARLSPVGLTAFFSLSYIFIASIYLLGEKLNHWKWGDMIQPRKKRK
;
A
#
# COMPACT_ATOMS: atom_id res chain seq x y z
N MET A 1 -7.41 -2.99 -28.20
CA MET A 1 -6.20 -2.33 -27.64
C MET A 1 -6.27 -2.13 -26.13
N ARG A 2 -7.19 -1.32 -25.57
CA ARG A 2 -7.21 -0.96 -24.14
C ARG A 2 -7.14 -2.15 -23.17
N ARG A 3 -7.93 -3.22 -23.40
CA ARG A 3 -7.90 -4.44 -22.57
C ARG A 3 -6.56 -5.19 -22.60
N THR A 4 -5.83 -5.19 -23.73
CA THR A 4 -4.52 -5.86 -23.80
C THR A 4 -3.43 -5.05 -23.12
N CYS A 5 -3.45 -3.71 -23.24
CA CYS A 5 -2.52 -2.84 -22.52
C CYS A 5 -2.68 -2.98 -21.00
N THR A 6 -3.92 -3.05 -20.49
CA THR A 6 -4.20 -3.26 -19.05
C THR A 6 -3.67 -4.61 -18.56
N CYS A 7 -3.87 -5.70 -19.31
CA CYS A 7 -3.32 -7.01 -18.94
C CYS A 7 -1.78 -7.02 -18.88
N ILE A 8 -1.13 -6.41 -19.88
CA ILE A 8 0.34 -6.30 -19.90
C ILE A 8 0.81 -5.49 -18.70
N TYR A 9 0.14 -4.37 -18.41
CA TYR A 9 0.45 -3.54 -17.24
C TYR A 9 0.35 -4.32 -15.93
N HIS A 10 -0.77 -5.01 -15.68
CA HIS A 10 -0.92 -5.79 -14.45
C HIS A 10 0.16 -6.87 -14.32
N PHE A 11 0.47 -7.57 -15.42
CA PHE A 11 1.52 -8.60 -15.42
C PHE A 11 2.90 -8.04 -15.11
N LEU A 12 3.26 -6.89 -15.70
CA LEU A 12 4.52 -6.21 -15.44
C LEU A 12 4.58 -5.69 -14.00
N ALA A 13 3.51 -5.06 -13.50
CA ALA A 13 3.43 -4.58 -12.13
C ALA A 13 3.53 -5.74 -11.13
N TRP A 14 2.82 -6.83 -11.37
CA TRP A 14 2.90 -8.02 -10.51
C TRP A 14 4.31 -8.62 -10.51
N SER A 15 4.92 -8.77 -11.68
CA SER A 15 6.31 -9.25 -11.82
C SER A 15 7.30 -8.36 -11.09
N TRP A 16 7.13 -7.03 -11.17
CA TRP A 16 7.94 -6.07 -10.44
C TRP A 16 7.83 -6.24 -8.93
N TYR A 17 6.62 -6.32 -8.38
CA TYR A 17 6.44 -6.48 -6.94
C TYR A 17 6.87 -7.87 -6.43
N LEU A 18 6.71 -8.92 -7.23
CA LEU A 18 7.29 -10.24 -6.94
C LEU A 18 8.81 -10.16 -6.88
N PHE A 19 9.44 -9.53 -7.88
CA PHE A 19 10.89 -9.32 -7.90
C PHE A 19 11.35 -8.55 -6.67
N LEU A 20 10.69 -7.45 -6.29
CA LEU A 20 11.06 -6.68 -5.10
C LEU A 20 10.97 -7.51 -3.82
N ASN A 21 9.86 -8.20 -3.60
CA ASN A 21 9.69 -9.04 -2.39
C ASN A 21 10.72 -10.17 -2.35
N TYR A 22 10.99 -10.82 -3.48
CA TYR A 22 12.03 -11.84 -3.59
C TYR A 22 13.42 -11.26 -3.31
N TYR A 23 13.77 -10.15 -3.98
CA TYR A 23 15.06 -9.48 -3.83
C TYR A 23 15.32 -9.07 -2.38
N ILE A 24 14.35 -8.46 -1.71
CA ILE A 24 14.45 -8.07 -0.30
C ILE A 24 14.58 -9.32 0.59
N SER A 25 13.81 -10.38 0.34
CA SER A 25 13.90 -11.62 1.11
C SER A 25 15.29 -12.27 1.03
N GLN A 26 15.95 -12.21 -0.14
CA GLN A 26 17.30 -12.74 -0.32
C GLN A 26 18.36 -11.94 0.44
N GLN A 27 18.07 -10.69 0.79
CA GLN A 27 18.97 -9.85 1.57
C GLN A 27 18.98 -10.18 3.07
N GLY A 28 18.10 -11.07 3.55
CA GLY A 28 18.07 -11.49 4.95
C GLY A 28 19.31 -12.26 5.43
N GLY A 29 20.16 -12.74 4.51
CA GLY A 29 21.42 -13.42 4.83
C GLY A 29 22.62 -12.50 5.12
N ASP A 30 22.49 -11.19 4.90
CA ASP A 30 23.51 -10.20 5.23
C ASP A 30 23.45 -9.83 6.72
N GLN A 31 24.55 -9.99 7.44
CA GLN A 31 24.66 -9.75 8.89
C GLN A 31 24.30 -8.30 9.28
N ARG A 32 24.57 -7.31 8.42
CA ARG A 32 24.19 -5.90 8.70
C ARG A 32 22.68 -5.70 8.56
N LYS A 33 22.05 -6.38 7.60
CA LYS A 33 20.60 -6.30 7.35
C LYS A 33 19.81 -7.11 8.36
N SER A 34 20.34 -8.26 8.79
CA SER A 34 19.74 -9.05 9.85
C SER A 34 19.64 -8.26 11.15
N GLN A 35 20.63 -7.41 11.45
CA GLN A 35 20.57 -6.49 12.59
C GLN A 35 19.45 -5.46 12.49
N ILE A 36 19.23 -4.87 11.30
CA ILE A 36 18.10 -3.94 11.08
C ILE A 36 16.75 -4.66 11.23
N PHE A 37 16.68 -5.89 10.73
CA PHE A 37 15.48 -6.72 10.80
C PHE A 37 15.33 -7.51 12.11
N LEU A 38 16.19 -7.26 13.11
CA LEU A 38 15.98 -7.80 14.46
C LEU A 38 14.59 -7.38 14.98
N ASN A 39 14.00 -8.25 15.79
CA ASN A 39 12.76 -7.98 16.53
C ASN A 39 11.55 -7.68 15.61
N GLY A 40 11.07 -8.70 14.89
CA GLY A 40 9.88 -8.62 14.03
C GLY A 40 10.15 -8.66 12.53
N GLY A 41 11.42 -8.79 12.12
CA GLY A 41 11.81 -8.95 10.72
C GLY A 41 11.58 -7.68 9.90
N GLN A 42 11.67 -7.80 8.57
CA GLN A 42 11.23 -6.78 7.63
C GLN A 42 9.74 -6.44 7.79
N TRP A 43 8.93 -7.39 8.25
CA TRP A 43 7.48 -7.23 8.37
C TRP A 43 7.02 -6.23 9.43
N LYS A 44 7.93 -5.70 10.25
CA LYS A 44 7.63 -4.61 11.18
C LYS A 44 7.37 -3.27 10.47
N TYR A 45 7.92 -3.06 9.26
CA TYR A 45 7.75 -1.80 8.55
C TYR A 45 6.56 -1.83 7.60
N LEU A 46 5.76 -0.76 7.63
CA LEU A 46 4.61 -0.55 6.75
C LEU A 46 5.01 -0.60 5.26
N THR A 47 6.22 -0.13 4.93
CA THR A 47 6.75 -0.16 3.55
C THR A 47 6.75 -1.58 2.98
N PHE A 48 7.28 -2.57 3.71
CA PHE A 48 7.32 -3.96 3.22
C PHE A 48 5.92 -4.59 3.20
N LEU A 49 5.06 -4.29 4.19
CA LEU A 49 3.66 -4.72 4.17
C LEU A 49 2.91 -4.15 2.96
N ASN A 50 3.20 -2.91 2.57
CA ASN A 50 2.65 -2.30 1.37
C ASN A 50 3.15 -3.02 0.10
N LEU A 51 4.43 -3.37 -0.02
CA LEU A 51 4.92 -4.13 -1.19
C LEU A 51 4.26 -5.50 -1.31
N LEU A 52 4.04 -6.19 -0.19
CA LEU A 52 3.29 -7.45 -0.19
C LEU A 52 1.83 -7.23 -0.61
N LEU A 53 1.18 -6.19 -0.09
CA LEU A 53 -0.17 -5.82 -0.47
C LEU A 53 -0.30 -5.50 -1.97
N GLN A 54 0.66 -4.75 -2.54
CA GLN A 54 0.71 -4.48 -3.98
C GLN A 54 0.89 -5.78 -4.78
N THR A 55 1.74 -6.69 -4.31
CA THR A 55 1.93 -8.02 -4.95
C THR A 55 0.62 -8.80 -5.00
N ILE A 56 -0.10 -8.85 -3.88
CA ILE A 56 -1.39 -9.54 -3.78
C ILE A 56 -2.41 -8.87 -4.71
N PHE A 57 -2.50 -7.54 -4.68
CA PHE A 57 -3.44 -6.79 -5.52
C PHE A 57 -3.19 -7.02 -7.01
N TYR A 58 -1.96 -6.80 -7.50
CA TYR A 58 -1.66 -7.00 -8.92
C TYR A 58 -1.74 -8.47 -9.34
N GLY A 59 -1.50 -9.42 -8.42
CA GLY A 59 -1.79 -10.84 -8.65
C GLY A 59 -3.27 -11.11 -8.86
N VAL A 60 -4.15 -10.56 -8.01
CA VAL A 60 -5.61 -10.64 -8.18
C VAL A 60 -6.04 -10.00 -9.51
N ALA A 61 -5.48 -8.83 -9.85
CA ALA A 61 -5.77 -8.14 -11.11
C ALA A 61 -5.34 -8.98 -12.34
N CYS A 62 -4.17 -9.61 -12.30
CA CYS A 62 -3.72 -10.56 -13.33
C CYS A 62 -4.65 -11.75 -13.48
N VAL A 63 -5.03 -12.39 -12.36
CA VAL A 63 -5.95 -13.52 -12.36
C VAL A 63 -7.30 -13.12 -12.96
N GLU A 64 -7.82 -11.96 -12.56
CA GLU A 64 -9.07 -11.45 -13.11
C GLU A 64 -8.99 -11.23 -14.63
N ASP A 65 -7.89 -10.66 -15.11
CA ASP A 65 -7.67 -10.42 -16.54
C ASP A 65 -7.57 -11.71 -17.37
N VAL A 66 -6.85 -12.71 -16.86
CA VAL A 66 -6.77 -14.04 -17.48
C VAL A 66 -8.14 -14.71 -17.50
N LEU A 67 -8.85 -14.69 -16.37
CA LEU A 67 -10.18 -15.30 -16.28
C LEU A 67 -11.20 -14.62 -17.20
N LYS A 68 -11.16 -13.29 -17.35
CA LYS A 68 -12.02 -12.56 -18.30
C LYS A 68 -11.80 -13.00 -19.74
N ARG A 69 -10.57 -13.39 -20.09
CA ARG A 69 -10.22 -13.89 -21.44
C ARG A 69 -10.68 -15.33 -21.66
N ILE A 70 -10.56 -16.19 -20.65
CA ILE A 70 -10.90 -17.62 -20.77
C ILE A 70 -12.41 -17.85 -20.65
N LYS A 71 -13.05 -17.30 -19.61
CA LYS A 71 -14.43 -17.64 -19.21
C LYS A 71 -15.46 -16.55 -19.59
N GLY A 72 -15.03 -15.40 -20.08
CA GLY A 72 -15.88 -14.23 -20.27
C GLY A 72 -16.33 -13.58 -18.94
N GLU A 73 -17.23 -12.59 -19.01
CA GLU A 73 -17.57 -11.74 -17.85
C GLU A 73 -18.54 -12.37 -16.82
N ARG A 74 -19.08 -13.57 -17.09
CA ARG A 74 -20.27 -14.09 -16.39
C ARG A 74 -20.02 -14.62 -14.96
N ASP A 75 -18.79 -14.98 -14.60
CA ASP A 75 -18.48 -15.67 -13.33
C ASP A 75 -17.42 -15.01 -12.44
N LEU A 76 -17.11 -13.73 -12.64
CA LEU A 76 -15.97 -13.07 -11.99
C LEU A 76 -16.34 -12.07 -10.90
N LYS A 77 -17.62 -11.98 -10.54
CA LYS A 77 -18.14 -10.99 -9.58
C LYS A 77 -17.39 -11.00 -8.26
N PHE A 78 -17.03 -12.17 -7.74
CA PHE A 78 -16.29 -12.29 -6.48
C PHE A 78 -14.87 -11.75 -6.60
N VAL A 79 -14.11 -12.16 -7.62
CA VAL A 79 -12.72 -11.72 -7.84
C VAL A 79 -12.69 -10.21 -8.09
N THR A 80 -13.59 -9.69 -8.93
CA THR A 80 -13.74 -8.25 -9.18
C THR A 80 -14.07 -7.49 -7.89
N ALA A 81 -15.05 -7.96 -7.11
CA ALA A 81 -15.43 -7.28 -5.86
C ALA A 81 -14.32 -7.33 -4.80
N PHE A 82 -13.58 -8.43 -4.72
CA PHE A 82 -12.44 -8.56 -3.84
C PHE A 82 -11.30 -7.63 -4.26
N GLY A 83 -10.94 -7.61 -5.55
CA GLY A 83 -9.93 -6.71 -6.10
C GLY A 83 -10.29 -5.24 -5.90
N ASP A 84 -11.55 -4.86 -6.13
CA ASP A 84 -12.05 -3.51 -5.87
C ASP A 84 -11.95 -3.15 -4.39
N LEU A 85 -12.39 -4.03 -3.48
CA LEU A 85 -12.28 -3.79 -2.03
C LEU A 85 -10.83 -3.63 -1.59
N LEU A 86 -9.96 -4.54 -2.03
CA LEU A 86 -8.53 -4.55 -1.70
C LEU A 86 -7.84 -3.27 -2.18
N PHE A 87 -8.09 -2.87 -3.43
CA PHE A 87 -7.49 -1.67 -4.00
C PHE A 87 -7.97 -0.41 -3.31
N THR A 88 -9.29 -0.21 -3.29
CA THR A 88 -9.91 1.05 -2.85
C THR A 88 -9.68 1.31 -1.38
N THR A 89 -9.69 0.27 -0.56
CA THR A 89 -9.61 0.40 0.90
C THR A 89 -8.20 0.30 1.43
N LEU A 90 -7.32 -0.49 0.80
CA LEU A 90 -5.97 -0.76 1.33
C LEU A 90 -4.88 -0.34 0.35
N ALA A 91 -4.82 -0.92 -0.85
CA ALA A 91 -3.65 -0.76 -1.72
C ALA A 91 -3.41 0.70 -2.16
N PHE A 92 -4.46 1.41 -2.57
CA PHE A 92 -4.34 2.82 -2.96
C PHE A 92 -4.10 3.75 -1.75
N PRO A 93 -4.88 3.69 -0.65
CA PRO A 93 -4.63 4.55 0.50
C PRO A 93 -3.27 4.33 1.16
N ILE A 94 -2.86 3.08 1.36
CA ILE A 94 -1.58 2.75 2.03
C ILE A 94 -0.40 3.14 1.14
N SER A 95 -0.42 2.86 -0.16
CA SER A 95 0.69 3.26 -1.05
C SER A 95 0.87 4.78 -1.11
N THR A 96 -0.23 5.53 -1.18
CA THR A 96 -0.19 6.99 -1.17
C THR A 96 0.27 7.53 0.18
N PHE A 97 -0.20 6.94 1.29
CA PHE A 97 0.25 7.30 2.63
C PHE A 97 1.75 7.04 2.81
N VAL A 98 2.26 5.86 2.41
CA VAL A 98 3.68 5.51 2.50
C VAL A 98 4.52 6.49 1.68
N PHE A 99 4.12 6.77 0.44
CA PHE A 99 4.82 7.76 -0.40
C PHE A 99 4.88 9.12 0.28
N LEU A 100 3.72 9.69 0.66
CA LEU A 100 3.65 11.05 1.19
C LEU A 100 4.34 11.17 2.54
N SER A 101 4.05 10.26 3.48
CA SER A 101 4.64 10.30 4.82
C SER A 101 6.15 10.09 4.77
N PHE A 102 6.65 9.15 3.96
CA PHE A 102 8.08 8.92 3.80
C PHE A 102 8.77 10.17 3.26
N TRP A 103 8.33 10.71 2.11
CA TRP A 103 9.04 11.83 1.49
C TRP A 103 8.91 13.13 2.28
N ILE A 104 7.77 13.39 2.93
CA ILE A 104 7.62 14.54 3.83
C ILE A 104 8.61 14.44 4.99
N LEU A 105 8.68 13.30 5.68
CA LEU A 105 9.59 13.11 6.80
C LEU A 105 11.04 13.07 6.36
N PHE A 106 11.34 12.41 5.24
CA PHE A 106 12.69 12.32 4.66
C PHE A 106 13.26 13.69 4.31
N LEU A 107 12.45 14.56 3.68
CA LEU A 107 12.85 15.91 3.31
C LEU A 107 12.93 16.86 4.51
N TYR A 108 12.10 16.65 5.55
CA TYR A 108 12.15 17.43 6.78
C TYR A 108 13.37 17.07 7.63
N ASP A 109 13.49 15.80 8.00
CA ASP A 109 14.65 15.22 8.68
C ASP A 109 14.67 13.71 8.44
N ARG A 110 15.55 13.26 7.54
CA ARG A 110 15.67 11.84 7.17
C ARG A 110 16.00 10.92 8.34
N GLU A 111 16.64 11.41 9.40
CA GLU A 111 16.97 10.57 10.57
C GLU A 111 15.72 10.05 11.30
N LEU A 112 14.55 10.63 11.04
CA LEU A 112 13.27 10.21 11.63
C LEU A 112 12.71 8.91 11.01
N VAL A 113 13.05 8.61 9.75
CA VAL A 113 12.46 7.51 8.97
C VAL A 113 13.46 6.66 8.19
N TYR A 114 14.56 7.26 7.75
CA TYR A 114 15.61 6.62 6.95
C TYR A 114 16.99 7.22 7.24
N PRO A 115 17.59 6.86 8.40
CA PRO A 115 18.91 7.33 8.83
C PRO A 115 19.99 7.16 7.76
N LYS A 116 20.98 8.07 7.73
CA LYS A 116 22.10 7.98 6.76
C LYS A 116 22.83 6.64 6.76
N ALA A 117 22.92 5.97 7.91
CA ALA A 117 23.54 4.64 8.03
C ALA A 117 22.88 3.57 7.13
N LEU A 118 21.65 3.78 6.68
CA LEU A 118 20.95 2.88 5.76
C LEU A 118 21.43 2.99 4.31
N ASP A 119 22.08 4.10 3.92
CA ASP A 119 22.59 4.31 2.55
C ASP A 119 23.70 3.31 2.20
N ASP A 120 24.51 2.91 3.19
CA ASP A 120 25.56 1.91 3.04
C ASP A 120 25.03 0.47 2.96
N ILE A 121 23.73 0.29 3.17
CA ILE A 121 23.09 -1.03 3.35
C ILE A 121 22.09 -1.30 2.22
N PHE A 122 21.25 -0.31 1.90
CA PHE A 122 20.25 -0.42 0.86
C PHE A 122 20.63 0.47 -0.33
N PRO A 123 20.66 -0.09 -1.55
CA PRO A 123 20.97 0.72 -2.71
C PRO A 123 19.85 1.74 -2.97
N GLU A 124 20.22 2.91 -3.46
CA GLU A 124 19.30 4.04 -3.69
C GLU A 124 18.09 3.66 -4.57
N TRP A 125 18.31 2.83 -5.60
CA TRP A 125 17.22 2.37 -6.46
C TRP A 125 16.14 1.60 -5.67
N LEU A 126 16.54 0.85 -4.64
CA LEU A 126 15.59 0.09 -3.82
C LEU A 126 14.78 1.05 -2.95
N ASN A 127 15.40 2.11 -2.43
CA ASN A 127 14.67 3.14 -1.70
C ASN A 127 13.57 3.77 -2.58
N HIS A 128 13.89 4.12 -3.82
CA HIS A 128 12.90 4.63 -4.78
C HIS A 128 11.87 3.58 -5.19
N ALA A 129 12.25 2.32 -5.34
CA ALA A 129 11.32 1.23 -5.62
C ALA A 129 10.28 1.05 -4.50
N MET A 130 10.71 1.24 -3.26
CA MET A 130 9.88 1.04 -2.07
C MET A 130 9.02 2.27 -1.73
N HIS A 131 9.51 3.48 -1.98
CA HIS A 131 8.88 4.72 -1.50
C HIS A 131 8.43 5.69 -2.60
N THR A 132 8.94 5.57 -3.84
CA THR A 132 8.56 6.43 -4.96
C THR A 132 7.64 5.70 -5.94
N SER A 133 8.08 4.59 -6.53
CA SER A 133 7.37 3.95 -7.65
C SER A 133 5.99 3.39 -7.28
N ILE A 134 5.74 3.17 -5.98
CA ILE A 134 4.45 2.66 -5.48
C ILE A 134 3.28 3.60 -5.83
N LEU A 135 3.47 4.92 -5.83
CA LEU A 135 2.39 5.87 -6.10
C LEU A 135 2.08 5.96 -7.61
N PRO A 136 3.06 6.12 -8.52
CA PRO A 136 2.80 6.07 -9.96
C PRO A 136 2.04 4.82 -10.40
N PHE A 137 2.39 3.63 -9.91
CA PHE A 137 1.64 2.41 -10.24
C PHE A 137 0.19 2.46 -9.74
N SER A 138 -0.02 2.86 -8.48
CA SER A 138 -1.38 3.06 -7.96
C SER A 138 -2.19 4.10 -8.75
N LEU A 139 -1.56 5.18 -9.23
CA LEU A 139 -2.23 6.20 -10.06
C LEU A 139 -2.55 5.69 -11.47
N VAL A 140 -1.64 4.93 -12.09
CA VAL A 140 -1.90 4.27 -13.37
C VAL A 140 -3.10 3.35 -13.26
N GLU A 141 -3.23 2.59 -12.16
CA GLU A 141 -4.39 1.73 -11.92
C GLU A 141 -5.72 2.52 -11.89
N VAL A 142 -5.75 3.63 -11.14
CA VAL A 142 -6.92 4.54 -11.09
C VAL A 142 -7.32 5.03 -12.49
N ILE A 143 -6.36 5.24 -13.39
CA ILE A 143 -6.59 5.72 -14.77
C ILE A 143 -7.03 4.58 -15.71
N LEU A 144 -6.53 3.37 -15.51
CA LEU A 144 -6.77 2.24 -16.40
C LEU A 144 -8.11 1.57 -16.13
N ARG A 145 -8.56 1.54 -14.86
CA ARG A 145 -9.74 0.78 -14.46
C ARG A 145 -10.68 1.53 -13.52
N PRO A 146 -12.01 1.42 -13.70
CA PRO A 146 -12.97 1.85 -12.69
C PRO A 146 -13.03 0.85 -11.53
N HIS A 147 -12.99 1.35 -10.30
CA HIS A 147 -13.18 0.54 -9.10
C HIS A 147 -14.50 0.86 -8.38
N SER A 148 -15.14 -0.17 -7.86
CA SER A 148 -16.36 -0.04 -7.06
C SER A 148 -16.00 0.20 -5.60
N TYR A 149 -16.09 1.46 -5.15
CA TYR A 149 -15.90 1.77 -3.74
C TYR A 149 -17.03 1.17 -2.89
N PRO A 150 -16.71 0.57 -1.72
CA PRO A 150 -17.74 0.14 -0.78
C PRO A 150 -18.47 1.34 -0.19
N LEU A 151 -19.57 1.10 0.55
CA LEU A 151 -20.18 2.13 1.37
C LEU A 151 -19.11 2.83 2.24
N LYS A 152 -19.08 4.16 2.23
CA LYS A 152 -18.06 4.98 2.93
C LYS A 152 -17.77 4.49 4.34
N LYS A 153 -18.81 4.22 5.14
CA LYS A 153 -18.67 3.69 6.50
C LYS A 153 -17.90 2.36 6.51
N LYS A 154 -18.26 1.42 5.64
CA LYS A 154 -17.59 0.11 5.54
C LYS A 154 -16.11 0.25 5.13
N GLY A 155 -15.83 1.07 4.12
CA GLY A 155 -14.44 1.32 3.68
C GLY A 155 -13.59 1.95 4.78
N LEU A 156 -14.09 3.00 5.43
CA LEU A 156 -13.39 3.66 6.55
C LEU A 156 -13.24 2.73 7.76
N THR A 157 -14.24 1.91 8.10
CA THR A 157 -14.11 0.91 9.18
C THR A 157 -13.02 -0.11 8.87
N LEU A 158 -12.97 -0.65 7.65
CA LEU A 158 -11.92 -1.61 7.28
C LEU A 158 -10.53 -0.97 7.29
N LEU A 159 -10.41 0.28 6.82
CA LEU A 159 -9.18 1.06 6.92
C LEU A 159 -8.77 1.33 8.38
N ALA A 160 -9.72 1.63 9.26
CA ALA A 160 -9.48 1.80 10.69
C ALA A 160 -8.99 0.51 11.34
N VAL A 161 -9.62 -0.63 11.05
CA VAL A 161 -9.19 -1.94 11.55
C VAL A 161 -7.77 -2.24 11.09
N ALA A 162 -7.43 -2.02 9.82
CA ALA A 162 -6.08 -2.21 9.31
C ALA A 162 -5.06 -1.28 9.98
N SER A 163 -5.42 -0.01 10.19
CA SER A 163 -4.58 0.98 10.85
C SER A 163 -4.31 0.61 12.31
N LEU A 164 -5.37 0.26 13.05
CA LEU A 164 -5.27 -0.19 14.45
C LEU A 164 -4.43 -1.46 14.55
N ALA A 165 -4.63 -2.44 13.67
CA ALA A 165 -3.83 -3.66 13.67
C ALA A 165 -2.33 -3.37 13.49
N TYR A 166 -1.96 -2.45 12.60
CA TYR A 166 -0.57 -2.04 12.42
C TYR A 166 -0.03 -1.26 13.63
N ILE A 167 -0.79 -0.31 14.17
CA ILE A 167 -0.40 0.46 15.36
C ILE A 167 -0.20 -0.48 16.56
N SER A 168 -1.13 -1.40 16.80
CA SER A 168 -1.01 -2.41 17.85
C SER A 168 0.26 -3.25 17.69
N ARG A 169 0.59 -3.65 16.45
CA ARG A 169 1.83 -4.38 16.17
C ARG A 169 3.08 -3.56 16.51
N VAL A 170 3.11 -2.28 16.10
CA VAL A 170 4.24 -1.37 16.41
C VAL A 170 4.42 -1.22 17.92
N LEU A 171 3.33 -0.98 18.65
CA LEU A 171 3.36 -0.82 20.11
C LEU A 171 3.78 -2.10 20.82
N TRP A 172 3.30 -3.26 20.35
CA TRP A 172 3.69 -4.56 20.87
C TRP A 172 5.19 -4.85 20.65
N ILE A 173 5.74 -4.55 19.47
CA ILE A 173 7.19 -4.71 19.23
C ILE A 173 8.00 -3.87 20.22
N TYR A 174 7.58 -2.63 20.47
CA TYR A 174 8.25 -1.77 21.44
C TYR A 174 8.13 -2.32 22.88
N SER A 175 6.95 -2.80 23.29
CA SER A 175 6.77 -3.34 24.64
C SER A 175 7.63 -4.59 24.91
N GLU A 176 7.82 -5.44 23.90
CA GLU A 176 8.63 -6.65 24.03
C GLU A 176 10.14 -6.37 23.95
N THR A 177 10.56 -5.38 23.16
CA THR A 177 11.98 -5.27 22.75
C THR A 177 12.65 -3.98 23.22
N GLY A 178 11.88 -3.00 23.69
CA GLY A 178 12.37 -1.65 24.01
C GLY A 178 12.84 -0.84 22.78
N THR A 179 12.66 -1.37 21.56
CA THR A 179 13.12 -0.73 20.33
C THR A 179 11.96 -0.27 19.46
N TRP A 180 12.00 0.99 19.01
CA TRP A 180 10.98 1.54 18.13
C TRP A 180 11.19 1.11 16.68
N VAL A 181 10.09 0.86 15.96
CA VAL A 181 10.13 0.55 14.53
C VAL A 181 10.69 1.72 13.70
N TYR A 182 10.33 2.95 14.05
CA TYR A 182 10.82 4.17 13.42
C TYR A 182 11.50 5.06 14.47
N PRO A 183 12.67 5.67 14.17
CA PRO A 183 13.34 6.60 15.08
C PRO A 183 12.46 7.76 15.56
N LEU A 184 11.53 8.23 14.71
CA LEU A 184 10.54 9.25 15.05
C LEU A 184 9.81 8.97 16.36
N PHE A 185 9.42 7.72 16.62
CA PHE A 185 8.62 7.37 17.80
C PHE A 185 9.38 7.55 19.11
N ALA A 186 10.71 7.38 19.08
CA ALA A 186 11.58 7.63 20.23
C ALA A 186 11.62 9.12 20.62
N ARG A 187 11.25 10.02 19.71
CA ARG A 187 11.26 11.48 19.93
C ARG A 187 9.95 12.01 20.49
N LEU A 188 8.91 11.17 20.59
CA LEU A 188 7.57 11.58 20.96
C LEU A 188 7.23 11.12 22.39
N SER A 189 6.56 11.99 23.15
CA SER A 189 5.91 11.59 24.40
C SER A 189 4.71 10.68 24.14
N PRO A 190 4.12 10.01 25.15
CA PRO A 190 2.90 9.21 24.95
C PRO A 190 1.74 10.01 24.35
N VAL A 191 1.59 11.28 24.72
CA VAL A 191 0.62 12.20 24.13
C VAL A 191 0.98 12.49 22.68
N GLY A 192 2.27 12.73 22.39
CA GLY A 192 2.78 12.93 21.02
C GLY A 192 2.54 11.72 20.11
N LEU A 193 2.74 10.49 20.61
CA LEU A 193 2.44 9.25 19.89
C LEU A 193 0.93 9.12 19.60
N THR A 194 0.10 9.40 20.60
CA THR A 194 -1.37 9.36 20.43
C THR A 194 -1.83 10.36 19.37
N ALA A 195 -1.30 11.59 19.41
CA ALA A 195 -1.57 12.60 18.40
C ALA A 195 -1.07 12.16 17.01
N PHE A 196 0.15 11.63 16.92
CA PHE A 196 0.74 11.17 15.67
C PHE A 196 -0.09 10.05 15.02
N PHE A 197 -0.49 9.03 15.76
CA PHE A 197 -1.32 7.94 15.22
C PHE A 197 -2.72 8.41 14.82
N SER A 198 -3.33 9.29 15.62
CA SER A 198 -4.65 9.87 15.30
C SER A 198 -4.60 10.70 14.02
N LEU A 199 -3.60 11.58 13.89
CA LEU A 199 -3.39 12.40 12.69
C LEU A 199 -3.06 11.54 11.46
N SER A 200 -2.26 10.48 11.63
CA SER A 200 -1.96 9.52 10.57
C SER A 200 -3.22 8.82 10.06
N TYR A 201 -4.13 8.43 10.96
CA TYR A 201 -5.41 7.85 10.58
C TYR A 201 -6.31 8.85 9.83
N ILE A 202 -6.41 10.08 10.31
CA ILE A 202 -7.16 11.15 9.61
C ILE A 202 -6.58 11.37 8.21
N PHE A 203 -5.26 11.35 8.09
CA PHE A 203 -4.57 11.54 6.81
C PHE A 203 -4.87 10.40 5.83
N ILE A 204 -4.72 9.13 6.23
CA ILE A 204 -5.03 8.00 5.34
C ILE A 204 -6.53 7.90 5.02
N ALA A 205 -7.41 8.26 5.95
CA ALA A 205 -8.85 8.37 5.69
C ALA A 205 -9.16 9.47 4.65
N SER A 206 -8.46 10.60 4.69
CA SER A 206 -8.58 11.67 3.69
C SER A 206 -8.10 11.21 2.31
N ILE A 207 -7.03 10.42 2.25
CA ILE A 207 -6.55 9.79 1.02
C ILE A 207 -7.59 8.81 0.45
N TYR A 208 -8.23 7.99 1.29
CA TYR A 208 -9.31 7.10 0.86
C TYR A 208 -10.45 7.88 0.19
N LEU A 209 -10.90 8.97 0.82
CA LEU A 209 -11.96 9.84 0.27
C LEU A 209 -11.52 10.54 -1.03
N LEU A 210 -10.24 10.95 -1.11
CA LEU A 210 -9.67 11.49 -2.34
C LEU A 210 -9.71 10.44 -3.46
N GLY A 211 -9.33 9.20 -3.18
CA GLY A 211 -9.39 8.09 -4.14
C GLY A 211 -10.81 7.87 -4.67
N GLU A 212 -11.82 7.88 -3.79
CA GLU A 212 -13.23 7.78 -4.20
C GLU A 212 -13.63 8.92 -5.15
N LYS A 213 -13.22 10.16 -4.83
CA LYS A 213 -13.46 11.34 -5.66
C LYS A 213 -12.75 11.26 -7.01
N LEU A 214 -11.49 10.82 -7.05
CA LEU A 214 -10.73 10.63 -8.28
C LEU A 214 -11.36 9.58 -9.19
N ASN A 215 -11.79 8.45 -8.60
CA ASN A 215 -12.48 7.40 -9.33
C ASN A 215 -13.83 7.89 -9.90
N HIS A 216 -14.61 8.64 -9.12
CA HIS A 216 -15.85 9.26 -9.63
C HIS A 216 -15.58 10.30 -10.71
N TRP A 217 -14.56 11.15 -10.56
CA TRP A 217 -14.20 12.15 -11.56
C TRP A 217 -13.81 11.52 -12.90
N LYS A 218 -13.05 10.42 -12.87
CA LYS A 218 -12.59 9.73 -14.08
C LYS A 218 -13.67 8.84 -14.72
N TRP A 219 -14.54 8.23 -13.91
CA TRP A 219 -15.41 7.12 -14.33
C TRP A 219 -16.89 7.27 -14.00
N GLY A 220 -17.31 8.38 -13.37
CA GLY A 220 -18.67 8.59 -12.87
C GLY A 220 -19.77 8.38 -13.90
N ASP A 221 -19.55 8.84 -15.13
CA ASP A 221 -20.50 8.71 -16.24
C ASP A 221 -20.68 7.26 -16.71
N MET A 222 -19.72 6.36 -16.44
CA MET A 222 -19.85 4.93 -16.75
C MET A 222 -20.50 4.13 -15.61
N ILE A 223 -20.51 4.65 -14.39
CA ILE A 223 -21.11 3.99 -13.22
C ILE A 223 -22.63 4.28 -13.16
N GLN A 224 -23.08 5.47 -13.59
CA GLN A 224 -24.51 5.83 -13.66
C GLN A 224 -25.38 5.00 -14.62
N PRO A 225 -24.98 4.64 -15.85
CA PRO A 225 -25.82 3.85 -16.76
C PRO A 225 -26.12 2.44 -16.23
N ARG A 226 -25.33 1.92 -15.28
CA ARG A 226 -25.57 0.62 -14.64
C ARG A 226 -26.66 0.66 -13.57
N LYS A 227 -27.01 1.83 -13.03
CA LYS A 227 -28.11 2.02 -12.06
C LYS A 227 -29.48 2.27 -12.71
N LYS A 228 -29.53 2.79 -13.94
CA LYS A 228 -30.80 3.04 -14.68
C LYS A 228 -31.38 1.81 -15.40
N ARG A 229 -30.72 0.65 -15.32
CA ARG A 229 -31.17 -0.62 -15.93
C ARG A 229 -31.57 -1.69 -14.89
N LYS A 230 -32.00 -1.27 -13.70
CA LYS A 230 -32.67 -2.15 -12.74
C LYS A 230 -34.11 -1.73 -12.59
#